data_AF-A0A828YY29-F1
#
_entry.id   AF-A0A828YY29-F1
#
_cell.length_a   1.000
_cell.length_b   1.000
_cell.length_c   1.000
_cell.angle_alpha   90.00
_cell.angle_beta   90.00
_cell.angle_gamma   90.00
#
_symmetry.space_group_name_H-M   'P 1'
#
loop_
_entity.id
_entity.type
_entity.pdbx_description
1 polymer ?
#
loop_
_entity_poly.entity_id
_entity_poly.type
_entity_poly.pdbx_seq_one_letter_code
_entity_poly.pdbx_strand_id
1 'polypeptide(L)'
;MGSMYKEQKKTNRILSEQTKSNEKIAKANFELQNKQNVELERQTFLLELEQKNREYQKYLRDFIFEMKKFAEEIGSGKYSEIPAYTAARIVKTRITSEGISSQSFEQIQDKEFYSQAIESLDKVLESASAKAITEGDLYFEKYESFLKSIDRKEFAKDYFSNWGKNFFYTLQPDGDEFQKKLNFLSVGLFSASIVFIFFPFFPIVGGLIGLAVTFIWLQKRISKDYSALFSSLSIQTNSISGTMTFKKTIQAIEGSILESESELRKFRQSNFPEIEKYELPR
;
A
#
# COMPACT_ATOMS: atom_id res chain seq x y z
N MET A 1 -58.62 33.93 -52.19
CA MET A 1 -58.14 33.01 -51.11
C MET A 1 -57.01 32.06 -51.53
N GLY A 2 -56.71 31.85 -52.82
CA GLY A 2 -55.70 30.86 -53.26
C GLY A 2 -54.22 31.27 -53.23
N SER A 3 -53.85 32.56 -53.14
CA SER A 3 -52.43 32.99 -53.08
C SER A 3 -51.85 32.90 -51.67
N MET A 4 -52.62 33.30 -50.64
CA MET A 4 -52.21 33.29 -49.24
C MET A 4 -51.88 31.87 -48.72
N TYR A 5 -52.65 30.86 -49.15
CA TYR A 5 -52.41 29.45 -48.82
C TYR A 5 -51.11 28.91 -49.45
N LYS A 6 -50.79 29.33 -50.68
CA LYS A 6 -49.54 28.96 -51.36
C LYS A 6 -48.33 29.59 -50.69
N GLU A 7 -48.45 30.85 -50.24
CA GLU A 7 -47.39 31.52 -49.48
C GLU A 7 -47.17 30.90 -48.10
N GLN A 8 -48.23 30.60 -47.34
CA GLN A 8 -48.11 29.87 -46.07
C GLN A 8 -47.41 28.51 -46.24
N LYS A 9 -47.75 27.75 -47.29
CA LYS A 9 -47.10 26.46 -47.56
C LYS A 9 -45.61 26.61 -47.90
N LYS A 10 -45.23 27.67 -48.62
CA LYS A 10 -43.83 27.99 -48.94
C LYS A 10 -43.05 28.38 -47.68
N THR A 11 -43.63 29.23 -46.84
CA THR A 11 -43.03 29.65 -45.56
C THR A 11 -42.84 28.47 -44.61
N ASN A 12 -43.85 27.60 -44.46
CA ASN A 12 -43.74 26.40 -43.61
C ASN A 12 -42.68 25.42 -44.11
N ARG A 13 -42.50 25.29 -45.43
CA ARG A 13 -41.46 24.44 -46.01
C ARG A 13 -40.06 24.98 -45.68
N ILE A 14 -39.85 26.29 -45.88
CA ILE A 14 -38.59 26.97 -45.56
C ILE A 14 -38.27 26.82 -44.06
N LEU A 15 -39.26 27.05 -43.19
CA LEU A 15 -39.09 26.87 -41.74
C LEU A 15 -38.70 25.43 -41.41
N SER A 16 -39.35 24.42 -42.00
CA SER A 16 -39.01 23.01 -41.73
C SER A 16 -37.61 22.64 -42.22
N GLU A 17 -37.16 23.19 -43.35
CA GLU A 17 -35.83 22.96 -43.91
C GLU A 17 -34.76 23.65 -43.04
N GLN A 18 -35.05 24.85 -42.51
CA GLN A 18 -34.22 25.54 -41.52
C GLN A 18 -34.12 24.77 -40.20
N THR A 19 -35.25 24.27 -39.66
CA THR A 19 -35.24 23.46 -38.43
C THR A 19 -34.41 22.19 -38.60
N LYS A 20 -34.58 21.46 -39.71
CA LYS A 20 -33.77 20.26 -40.02
C LYS A 20 -32.29 20.57 -40.19
N SER A 21 -31.95 21.72 -40.78
CA SER A 21 -30.56 22.17 -40.90
C SER A 21 -29.97 22.48 -39.53
N ASN A 22 -30.71 23.21 -38.68
CA ASN A 22 -30.27 23.56 -37.33
C ASN A 22 -30.11 22.32 -36.45
N GLU A 23 -31.01 21.34 -36.56
CA GLU A 23 -30.87 20.05 -35.85
C GLU A 23 -29.63 19.28 -36.29
N LYS A 24 -29.31 19.25 -37.60
CA LYS A 24 -28.08 18.62 -38.10
C LYS A 24 -26.84 19.33 -37.57
N ILE A 25 -26.83 20.66 -37.57
CA ILE A 25 -25.72 21.46 -37.03
C ILE A 25 -25.56 21.22 -35.53
N ALA A 26 -26.66 21.20 -34.77
CA ALA A 26 -26.63 20.93 -33.33
C ALA A 26 -26.09 19.54 -33.00
N LYS A 27 -26.52 18.50 -33.75
CA LYS A 27 -25.98 17.13 -33.60
C LYS A 27 -24.49 17.06 -33.94
N ALA A 28 -24.07 17.67 -35.04
CA ALA A 28 -22.66 17.71 -35.44
C ALA A 28 -21.79 18.44 -34.40
N ASN A 29 -22.29 19.55 -33.84
CA ASN A 29 -21.60 20.27 -32.78
C ASN A 29 -21.51 19.46 -31.49
N PHE A 30 -22.57 18.75 -31.11
CA PHE A 30 -22.57 17.86 -29.94
C PHE A 30 -21.58 16.69 -30.11
N GLU A 31 -21.53 16.07 -31.30
CA GLU A 31 -20.55 15.03 -31.62
C GLU A 31 -19.11 15.56 -31.60
N LEU A 32 -18.87 16.77 -32.12
CA LEU A 32 -17.57 17.43 -32.06
C LEU A 32 -17.15 17.70 -30.61
N GLN A 33 -18.06 18.24 -29.81
CA GLN A 33 -17.83 18.50 -28.38
C GLN A 33 -17.50 17.21 -27.62
N ASN A 34 -18.23 16.12 -27.87
CA ASN A 34 -17.93 14.83 -27.26
C ASN A 34 -16.55 14.31 -27.66
N LYS A 35 -16.17 14.43 -28.94
CA LYS A 35 -14.81 14.05 -29.39
C LYS A 35 -13.72 14.89 -28.70
N GLN A 36 -13.95 16.19 -28.56
CA GLN A 36 -13.04 17.09 -27.85
C GLN A 36 -12.93 16.72 -26.37
N ASN A 37 -14.04 16.40 -25.71
CA ASN A 37 -14.05 15.99 -24.30
C ASN A 37 -13.28 14.67 -24.09
N VAL A 38 -13.49 13.67 -24.94
CA VAL A 38 -12.76 12.39 -24.87
C VAL A 38 -11.26 12.59 -25.08
N GLU A 39 -10.86 13.45 -26.02
CA GLU A 39 -9.45 13.75 -26.26
C GLU A 39 -8.83 14.53 -25.08
N LEU A 40 -9.58 15.45 -24.46
CA LEU A 40 -9.16 16.14 -23.24
C LEU A 40 -8.94 15.16 -22.09
N GLU A 41 -9.88 14.25 -21.83
CA GLU A 41 -9.73 13.20 -20.80
C GLU A 41 -8.47 12.35 -21.04
N ARG A 42 -8.21 11.98 -22.30
CA ARG A 42 -7.00 11.26 -22.68
C ARG A 42 -5.73 12.07 -22.39
N GLN A 43 -5.71 13.34 -22.77
CA GLN A 43 -4.56 14.23 -22.52
C GLN A 43 -4.31 14.44 -21.03
N THR A 44 -5.38 14.65 -20.25
CA THR A 44 -5.29 14.75 -18.78
C THR A 44 -4.70 13.48 -18.18
N PHE A 45 -5.17 12.30 -18.60
CA PHE A 45 -4.62 11.03 -18.14
C PHE A 45 -3.12 10.87 -18.46
N LEU A 46 -2.70 11.24 -19.68
CA LEU A 46 -1.29 11.16 -20.06
C LEU A 46 -0.42 12.13 -19.25
N LEU A 47 -0.92 13.34 -18.99
CA LEU A 47 -0.21 14.33 -18.16
C LEU A 47 -0.07 13.85 -16.71
N GLU A 48 -1.12 13.26 -16.13
CA GLU A 48 -1.07 12.66 -14.80
C GLU A 48 -0.05 11.51 -14.74
N LEU A 49 0.00 10.67 -15.77
CA LEU A 49 0.97 9.59 -15.87
C LEU A 49 2.40 10.13 -15.98
N GLU A 50 2.62 11.14 -16.82
CA GLU A 50 3.92 11.79 -16.97
C GLU A 50 4.38 12.45 -15.67
N GLN A 51 3.47 13.11 -14.95
CA GLN A 51 3.76 13.69 -13.65
C GLN A 51 4.17 12.60 -12.63
N LYS A 52 3.41 11.51 -12.54
CA LYS A 52 3.76 10.37 -11.67
C LYS A 52 5.12 9.78 -12.03
N ASN A 53 5.42 9.64 -13.32
CA ASN A 53 6.72 9.16 -13.77
C ASN A 53 7.85 10.12 -13.37
N ARG A 54 7.66 11.43 -13.50
CA ARG A 54 8.64 12.44 -13.05
C ARG A 54 8.87 12.39 -11.55
N GLU A 55 7.81 12.27 -10.76
CA GLU A 55 7.90 12.14 -9.30
C GLU A 55 8.65 10.86 -8.92
N TYR A 56 8.36 9.75 -9.59
CA TYR A 56 9.06 8.48 -9.38
C TYR A 56 10.54 8.56 -9.76
N GLN A 57 10.89 9.14 -10.92
CA GLN A 57 12.29 9.34 -11.32
C GLN A 57 13.04 10.26 -10.35
N LYS A 58 12.37 11.29 -9.82
CA LYS A 58 12.96 12.15 -8.78
C LYS A 58 13.25 11.35 -7.50
N TYR A 59 12.28 10.56 -7.03
CA TYR A 59 12.48 9.67 -5.89
C TYR A 59 13.66 8.72 -6.09
N LEU A 60 13.74 8.06 -7.25
CA LEU A 60 14.83 7.15 -7.59
C LEU A 60 16.19 7.86 -7.53
N ARG A 61 16.28 9.08 -8.09
CA ARG A 61 17.50 9.87 -8.05
C ARG A 61 17.93 10.22 -6.63
N ASP A 62 17.01 10.74 -5.82
CA ASP A 62 17.30 11.13 -4.44
C ASP A 62 17.75 9.91 -3.62
N PHE A 63 17.06 8.77 -3.81
CA PHE A 63 17.39 7.50 -3.20
C PHE A 63 18.79 7.02 -3.59
N ILE A 64 19.11 6.95 -4.88
CA ILE A 64 20.40 6.40 -5.32
C ILE A 64 21.58 7.31 -4.95
N PHE A 65 21.36 8.62 -4.91
CA PHE A 65 22.35 9.57 -4.44
C PHE A 65 22.67 9.34 -2.95
N GLU A 66 21.67 9.10 -2.12
CA GLU A 66 21.86 8.73 -0.71
C GLU A 66 22.61 7.40 -0.58
N MET A 67 22.18 6.37 -1.31
CA MET A 67 22.80 5.04 -1.26
C MET A 67 24.25 5.06 -1.72
N LYS A 68 24.56 5.84 -2.76
CA LYS A 68 25.93 6.08 -3.21
C LYS A 68 26.78 6.72 -2.11
N LYS A 69 26.28 7.77 -1.46
CA LYS A 69 26.99 8.44 -0.36
C LYS A 69 27.28 7.46 0.79
N PHE A 70 26.33 6.59 1.12
CA PHE A 70 26.54 5.55 2.12
C PHE A 70 27.57 4.52 1.69
N ALA A 71 27.51 4.05 0.44
CA ALA A 71 28.47 3.11 -0.11
C ALA A 71 29.91 3.66 -0.13
N GLU A 72 30.08 4.94 -0.45
CA GLU A 72 31.37 5.64 -0.38
C GLU A 72 31.87 5.78 1.06
N GLU A 73 30.99 6.12 2.01
CA GLU A 73 31.37 6.27 3.41
C GLU A 73 31.77 4.92 4.03
N ILE A 74 31.02 3.86 3.74
CA ILE A 74 31.34 2.50 4.21
C ILE A 74 32.66 2.03 3.59
N GLY A 75 32.84 2.25 2.28
CA GLY A 75 34.06 1.88 1.55
C GLY A 75 35.31 2.69 1.92
N SER A 76 35.15 3.83 2.62
CA SER A 76 36.27 4.70 3.03
C SER A 76 37.19 4.10 4.10
N GLY A 77 36.83 2.96 4.71
CA GLY A 77 37.60 2.34 5.79
C GLY A 77 37.46 3.04 7.14
N LYS A 78 36.47 3.94 7.28
CA LYS A 78 36.17 4.66 8.53
C LYS A 78 35.66 3.74 9.65
N TYR A 79 35.04 2.63 9.29
CA TYR A 79 34.46 1.65 10.22
C TYR A 79 35.39 0.46 10.40
N SER A 80 35.32 -0.20 11.55
CA SER A 80 35.93 -1.53 11.71
C SER A 80 35.21 -2.54 10.81
N GLU A 81 35.88 -3.65 10.53
CA GLU A 81 35.46 -4.62 9.49
C GLU A 81 34.03 -5.15 9.70
N ILE A 82 33.67 -5.54 10.92
CA ILE A 82 32.34 -6.11 11.23
C ILE A 82 31.20 -5.08 11.02
N PRO A 83 31.26 -3.85 11.59
CA PRO A 83 30.28 -2.79 11.27
C PRO A 83 30.25 -2.41 9.79
N ALA A 84 31.41 -2.33 9.12
CA ALA A 84 31.47 -2.01 7.69
C ALA A 84 30.73 -3.05 6.84
N TYR A 85 31.00 -4.33 7.09
CA TYR A 85 30.30 -5.44 6.44
C TYR A 85 28.80 -5.41 6.72
N THR A 86 28.41 -5.21 7.98
CA THR A 86 27.00 -5.15 8.40
C THR A 86 26.27 -4.00 7.71
N ALA A 87 26.85 -2.80 7.71
CA ALA A 87 26.30 -1.63 7.03
C ALA A 87 26.18 -1.86 5.52
N ALA A 88 27.21 -2.45 4.89
CA ALA A 88 27.17 -2.75 3.47
C ALA A 88 26.02 -3.71 3.12
N ARG A 89 25.79 -4.73 3.96
CA ARG A 89 24.70 -5.69 3.78
C ARG A 89 23.32 -5.05 3.93
N ILE A 90 23.16 -4.15 4.89
CA ILE A 90 21.92 -3.38 5.09
C ILE A 90 21.63 -2.50 3.88
N VAL A 91 22.60 -1.68 3.45
CA VAL A 91 22.43 -0.76 2.31
C VAL A 91 22.16 -1.55 1.01
N LYS A 92 22.89 -2.64 0.76
CA LYS A 92 22.68 -3.48 -0.42
C LYS A 92 21.31 -4.14 -0.42
N THR A 93 20.84 -4.61 0.74
CA THR A 93 19.48 -5.17 0.87
C THR A 93 18.44 -4.10 0.59
N ARG A 94 18.61 -2.88 1.10
CA ARG A 94 17.70 -1.75 0.84
C ARG A 94 17.59 -1.42 -0.66
N ILE A 95 18.70 -1.41 -1.38
CA ILE A 95 18.67 -1.20 -2.85
C ILE A 95 17.90 -2.33 -3.54
N THR A 96 18.10 -3.56 -3.08
CA THR A 96 17.48 -4.76 -3.66
C THR A 96 15.97 -4.82 -3.37
N SER A 97 15.54 -4.44 -2.16
CA SER A 97 14.13 -4.46 -1.75
C SER A 97 13.27 -3.45 -2.51
N GLU A 98 13.85 -2.33 -2.94
CA GLU A 98 13.17 -1.36 -3.81
C GLU A 98 12.95 -1.90 -5.24
N GLY A 99 13.53 -3.06 -5.58
CA GLY A 99 13.47 -3.61 -6.94
C GLY A 99 14.18 -2.74 -7.98
N ILE A 100 15.10 -1.87 -7.53
CA ILE A 100 15.80 -0.91 -8.38
C ILE A 100 16.99 -1.60 -9.05
N SER A 101 17.08 -1.41 -10.36
CA SER A 101 18.25 -1.77 -11.16
C SER A 101 18.77 -0.54 -11.90
N SER A 102 19.93 -0.68 -12.55
CA SER A 102 20.42 0.37 -13.46
C SER A 102 19.43 0.70 -14.59
N GLN A 103 18.50 -0.20 -14.92
CA GLN A 103 17.47 0.05 -15.95
C GLN A 103 16.31 0.93 -15.45
N SER A 104 16.15 1.06 -14.13
CA SER A 104 15.07 1.85 -13.52
C SER A 104 15.26 3.37 -13.74
N PHE A 105 16.49 3.80 -14.02
CA PHE A 105 16.83 5.21 -14.19
C PHE A 105 16.78 5.64 -15.66
N GLU A 106 16.28 6.84 -15.92
CA GLU A 106 16.31 7.42 -17.27
C GLU A 106 17.68 8.05 -17.58
N GLN A 107 18.27 8.76 -16.63
CA GLN A 107 19.50 9.51 -16.84
C GLN A 107 20.75 8.64 -16.69
N ILE A 108 21.72 8.81 -17.60
CA ILE A 108 22.98 8.03 -17.61
C ILE A 108 23.75 8.22 -16.29
N GLN A 109 23.81 9.45 -15.78
CA GLN A 109 24.50 9.76 -14.52
C GLN A 109 23.93 8.96 -13.33
N ASP A 110 22.61 8.83 -13.24
CA ASP A 110 21.95 8.10 -12.15
C ASP A 110 22.25 6.58 -12.25
N LYS A 111 22.39 6.05 -13.47
CA LYS A 111 22.84 4.66 -13.71
C LYS A 111 24.27 4.42 -13.28
N GLU A 112 25.15 5.40 -13.54
CA GLU A 112 26.54 5.35 -13.11
C GLU A 112 26.64 5.41 -11.59
N PHE A 113 25.84 6.26 -10.94
CA PHE A 113 25.75 6.32 -9.48
C PHE A 113 25.30 4.99 -8.88
N TYR A 114 24.28 4.36 -9.48
CA TYR A 114 23.87 3.02 -9.07
C TYR A 114 25.01 2.00 -9.17
N SER A 115 25.68 1.97 -10.32
CA SER A 115 26.75 1.01 -10.58
C SER A 115 27.92 1.20 -9.61
N GLN A 116 28.31 2.44 -9.35
CA GLN A 116 29.36 2.79 -8.38
C GLN A 116 28.98 2.40 -6.95
N ALA A 117 27.73 2.63 -6.56
CA ALA A 117 27.24 2.25 -5.22
C ALA A 117 27.30 0.73 -5.02
N ILE A 118 26.78 -0.04 -5.98
CA ILE A 118 26.81 -1.51 -5.92
C ILE A 118 28.24 -2.03 -5.92
N GLU A 119 29.10 -1.54 -6.81
CA GLU A 119 30.51 -1.98 -6.87
C GLU A 119 31.27 -1.71 -5.56
N SER A 120 31.04 -0.54 -4.93
CA SER A 120 31.67 -0.21 -3.65
C SER A 120 31.19 -1.14 -2.51
N LEU A 121 29.88 -1.41 -2.45
CA LEU A 121 29.31 -2.33 -1.46
C LEU A 121 29.82 -3.76 -1.67
N ASP A 122 29.87 -4.21 -2.91
CA ASP A 122 30.35 -5.56 -3.27
C ASP A 122 31.80 -5.75 -2.86
N LYS A 123 32.67 -4.77 -3.10
CA LYS A 123 34.06 -4.81 -2.63
C LYS A 123 34.17 -4.97 -1.12
N VAL A 124 33.35 -4.24 -0.35
CA VAL A 124 33.35 -4.37 1.12
C VAL A 124 32.90 -5.77 1.55
N LEU A 125 31.84 -6.30 0.93
CA LEU A 125 31.31 -7.62 1.25
C LEU A 125 32.27 -8.76 0.86
N GLU A 126 32.90 -8.67 -0.31
CA GLU A 126 33.82 -9.68 -0.85
C GLU A 126 35.20 -9.68 -0.14
N SER A 127 35.63 -8.53 0.37
CA SER A 127 36.89 -8.39 1.10
C SER A 127 36.81 -8.77 2.59
N ALA A 128 35.59 -9.03 3.09
CA ALA A 128 35.36 -9.29 4.51
C ALA A 128 35.89 -10.65 4.97
N SER A 129 36.50 -10.68 6.16
CA SER A 129 36.94 -11.89 6.82
C SER A 129 35.78 -12.82 7.19
N ALA A 130 36.05 -14.13 7.30
CA ALA A 130 35.04 -15.11 7.70
C ALA A 130 34.38 -14.77 9.05
N LYS A 131 35.14 -14.14 9.96
CA LYS A 131 34.61 -13.65 11.24
C LYS A 131 33.62 -12.51 11.04
N ALA A 132 33.98 -11.51 10.22
CA ALA A 132 33.11 -10.38 9.91
C ALA A 132 31.82 -10.83 9.23
N ILE A 133 31.90 -11.78 8.30
CA ILE A 133 30.73 -12.39 7.65
C ILE A 133 29.83 -13.06 8.70
N THR A 134 30.39 -13.91 9.57
CA THR A 134 29.59 -14.68 10.54
C THR A 134 28.90 -13.77 11.57
N GLU A 135 29.64 -12.82 12.15
CA GLU A 135 29.09 -11.91 13.17
C GLU A 135 28.12 -10.90 12.57
N GLY A 136 28.45 -10.35 11.39
CA GLY A 136 27.59 -9.42 10.68
C GLY A 136 26.31 -10.06 10.17
N ASP A 137 26.35 -11.31 9.68
CA ASP A 137 25.14 -12.04 9.26
C ASP A 137 24.23 -12.32 10.44
N LEU A 138 24.79 -12.72 11.58
CA LEU A 138 24.01 -12.93 12.79
C LEU A 138 23.32 -11.63 13.27
N TYR A 139 24.02 -10.49 13.19
CA TYR A 139 23.41 -9.19 13.48
C TYR A 139 22.30 -8.88 12.48
N PHE A 140 22.58 -9.02 11.18
CA PHE A 140 21.67 -8.70 10.10
C PHE A 140 20.38 -9.54 10.17
N GLU A 141 20.49 -10.84 10.43
CA GLU A 141 19.33 -11.72 10.63
C GLU A 141 18.46 -11.28 11.80
N LYS A 142 19.07 -10.90 12.93
CA LYS A 142 18.32 -10.38 14.09
C LYS A 142 17.66 -9.05 13.76
N TYR A 143 18.37 -8.13 13.11
CA TYR A 143 17.85 -6.86 12.66
C TYR A 143 16.63 -7.03 11.73
N GLU A 144 16.76 -7.86 10.69
CA GLU A 144 15.66 -8.22 9.78
C GLU A 144 14.47 -8.84 10.52
N SER A 145 14.72 -9.69 11.53
CA SER A 145 13.65 -10.29 12.32
C SER A 145 12.84 -9.25 13.12
N PHE A 146 13.51 -8.20 13.63
CA PHE A 146 12.84 -7.08 14.28
C PHE A 146 11.99 -6.29 13.28
N LEU A 147 12.54 -5.97 12.11
CA LEU A 147 11.80 -5.25 11.06
C LEU A 147 10.55 -6.02 10.65
N LYS A 148 10.69 -7.31 10.28
CA LYS A 148 9.56 -8.18 9.91
C LYS A 148 8.50 -8.28 11.01
N SER A 149 8.93 -8.40 12.27
CA SER A 149 8.02 -8.47 13.42
C SER A 149 7.18 -7.20 13.54
N ILE A 150 7.81 -6.04 13.36
CA ILE A 150 7.08 -4.78 13.47
C ILE A 150 6.20 -4.54 12.23
N ASP A 151 6.67 -4.84 11.02
CA ASP A 151 5.88 -4.68 9.79
C ASP A 151 4.61 -5.54 9.85
N ARG A 152 4.71 -6.76 10.40
CA ARG A 152 3.55 -7.61 10.71
C ARG A 152 2.55 -6.93 11.65
N LYS A 153 3.04 -6.26 12.70
CA LYS A 153 2.20 -5.52 13.65
C LYS A 153 1.56 -4.30 12.99
N GLU A 154 2.28 -3.57 12.15
CA GLU A 154 1.76 -2.43 11.40
C GLU A 154 0.68 -2.86 10.40
N PHE A 155 0.90 -3.96 9.69
CA PHE A 155 -0.11 -4.54 8.82
C PHE A 155 -1.38 -4.94 9.59
N ALA A 156 -1.21 -5.56 10.76
CA ALA A 156 -2.33 -5.89 11.64
C ALA A 156 -3.06 -4.61 12.11
N LYS A 157 -2.33 -3.56 12.49
CA LYS A 157 -2.90 -2.26 12.86
C LYS A 157 -3.72 -1.67 11.72
N ASP A 158 -3.21 -1.65 10.49
CA ASP A 158 -3.96 -1.14 9.33
C ASP A 158 -5.24 -1.95 9.11
N TYR A 159 -5.12 -3.28 9.16
CA TYR A 159 -6.26 -4.18 8.99
C TYR A 159 -7.40 -3.86 9.99
N PHE A 160 -7.07 -3.71 11.28
CA PHE A 160 -8.05 -3.40 12.32
C PHE A 160 -8.55 -1.95 12.28
N SER A 161 -7.71 -1.00 11.88
CA SER A 161 -8.12 0.40 11.70
C SER A 161 -9.12 0.55 10.54
N ASN A 162 -8.93 -0.26 9.49
CA ASN A 162 -9.79 -0.30 8.31
C ASN A 162 -10.79 -1.48 8.32
N TRP A 163 -11.16 -1.97 9.50
CA TRP A 163 -11.97 -3.20 9.64
C TRP A 163 -13.28 -3.18 8.85
N GLY A 164 -13.97 -2.04 8.76
CA GLY A 164 -15.21 -1.93 7.98
C GLY A 164 -15.04 -2.31 6.50
N LYS A 165 -13.87 -2.04 5.90
CA LYS A 165 -13.54 -2.46 4.53
C LYS A 165 -13.02 -3.91 4.48
N ASN A 166 -12.45 -4.38 5.59
CA ASN A 166 -11.79 -5.67 5.68
C ASN A 166 -12.65 -6.78 6.35
N PHE A 167 -13.91 -6.50 6.72
CA PHE A 167 -14.80 -7.39 7.49
C PHE A 167 -15.07 -8.76 6.82
N PHE A 168 -15.01 -8.80 5.48
CA PHE A 168 -15.12 -10.05 4.71
C PHE A 168 -13.83 -10.86 4.65
N TYR A 169 -12.74 -10.34 5.20
CA TYR A 169 -11.42 -10.95 5.15
C TYR A 169 -10.96 -11.31 6.54
N THR A 170 -10.24 -12.41 6.68
CA THR A 170 -9.48 -12.76 7.88
C THR A 170 -8.00 -12.67 7.56
N LEU A 171 -7.22 -12.15 8.51
CA LEU A 171 -5.77 -12.28 8.45
C LEU A 171 -5.40 -13.75 8.68
N GLN A 172 -4.61 -14.33 7.79
CA GLN A 172 -3.99 -15.62 8.05
C GLN A 172 -2.47 -15.45 7.97
N PRO A 173 -1.71 -16.04 8.92
CA PRO A 173 -0.27 -16.10 8.78
C PRO A 173 0.07 -16.96 7.55
N ASP A 174 0.89 -16.43 6.66
CA ASP A 174 1.46 -17.15 5.51
C ASP A 174 2.98 -17.01 5.52
N GLY A 175 3.63 -17.99 6.15
CA GLY A 175 5.08 -17.97 6.38
C GLY A 175 5.50 -16.70 7.12
N ASP A 176 6.18 -15.81 6.39
CA ASP A 176 6.72 -14.57 6.94
C ASP A 176 5.78 -13.35 6.86
N GLU A 177 4.61 -13.49 6.25
CA GLU A 177 3.69 -12.39 5.96
C GLU A 177 2.26 -12.67 6.45
N PHE A 178 1.39 -11.66 6.38
CA PHE A 178 -0.04 -11.83 6.57
C PHE A 178 -0.79 -11.66 5.26
N GLN A 179 -1.65 -12.62 4.94
CA GLN A 179 -2.55 -12.51 3.80
C GLN A 179 -4.00 -12.27 4.24
N LYS A 180 -4.69 -11.42 3.48
CA LYS A 180 -6.14 -11.22 3.60
C LYS A 180 -6.85 -12.36 2.86
N LYS A 181 -7.37 -13.33 3.58
CA LYS A 181 -8.16 -14.42 2.99
C LYS A 181 -9.64 -14.13 3.12
N LEU A 182 -10.41 -14.36 2.07
CA LEU A 182 -11.85 -14.20 2.10
C LEU A 182 -12.47 -15.18 3.11
N ASN A 183 -13.24 -14.66 4.05
CA ASN A 183 -13.98 -15.44 5.01
C ASN A 183 -15.39 -15.69 4.44
N PHE A 184 -15.54 -16.82 3.75
CA PHE A 184 -16.81 -17.27 3.16
C PHE A 184 -17.97 -17.30 4.14
N LEU A 185 -17.69 -17.46 5.43
CA LEU A 185 -18.71 -17.51 6.47
C LEU A 185 -19.15 -16.10 6.90
N SER A 186 -18.26 -15.10 6.90
CA SER A 186 -18.64 -13.69 7.02
C SER A 186 -19.50 -13.24 5.84
N VAL A 187 -19.14 -13.66 4.62
CA VAL A 187 -19.95 -13.43 3.41
C VAL A 187 -21.33 -14.09 3.53
N GLY A 188 -21.36 -15.35 3.97
CA GLY A 188 -22.59 -16.11 4.18
C GLY A 188 -23.51 -15.46 5.23
N LEU A 189 -22.98 -15.09 6.39
CA LEU A 189 -23.77 -14.44 7.46
C LEU A 189 -24.28 -13.07 7.03
N PHE A 190 -23.47 -12.27 6.34
CA PHE A 190 -23.90 -10.97 5.82
C PHE A 190 -25.00 -11.11 4.77
N SER A 191 -24.83 -12.07 3.84
CA SER A 191 -25.83 -12.34 2.80
C SER A 191 -27.15 -12.83 3.37
N ALA A 192 -27.12 -13.72 4.37
CA ALA A 192 -28.31 -14.20 5.06
C ALA A 192 -29.06 -13.03 5.74
N SER A 193 -28.33 -12.14 6.42
CA SER A 193 -28.92 -10.97 7.06
C SER A 193 -29.56 -9.99 6.08
N ILE A 194 -28.99 -9.81 4.88
CA ILE A 194 -29.64 -9.02 3.81
C ILE A 194 -30.95 -9.69 3.37
N VAL A 195 -30.95 -11.00 3.14
CA VAL A 195 -32.15 -11.74 2.73
C VAL A 195 -33.28 -11.59 3.76
N PHE A 196 -32.97 -11.58 5.06
CA PHE A 196 -33.95 -11.37 6.13
C PHE A 196 -34.55 -9.95 6.17
N ILE A 197 -33.90 -8.95 5.59
CA ILE A 197 -34.43 -7.56 5.48
C ILE A 197 -35.43 -7.44 4.33
N PHE A 198 -35.21 -8.17 3.24
CA PHE A 198 -36.05 -8.10 2.03
C PHE A 198 -37.14 -9.19 1.99
N PHE A 199 -37.22 -10.07 2.99
CA PHE A 199 -38.25 -11.10 3.06
C PHE A 199 -39.58 -10.53 3.60
N PRO A 200 -40.72 -10.72 2.91
CA PRO A 200 -41.96 -9.98 3.16
C PRO A 200 -42.67 -10.24 4.50
N PHE A 201 -42.18 -11.18 5.32
CA PHE A 201 -42.84 -11.62 6.56
C PHE A 201 -42.17 -11.14 7.87
N PHE A 202 -40.97 -10.55 7.82
CA PHE A 202 -40.31 -10.02 9.02
C PHE A 202 -40.43 -8.49 9.05
N PRO A 203 -40.89 -7.88 10.17
CA PRO A 203 -40.84 -6.42 10.30
C PRO A 203 -39.40 -5.95 10.17
N ILE A 204 -39.17 -4.75 9.65
CA ILE A 204 -37.85 -4.09 9.52
C ILE A 204 -37.01 -4.23 10.81
N VAL A 205 -37.69 -4.20 11.97
CA VAL A 205 -37.12 -4.40 13.30
C VAL A 205 -36.51 -5.80 13.49
N GLY A 206 -37.13 -6.87 12.98
CA GLY A 206 -36.63 -8.24 13.05
C GLY A 206 -35.37 -8.45 12.20
N GLY A 207 -35.30 -7.83 11.02
CA GLY A 207 -34.09 -7.82 10.18
C GLY A 207 -32.91 -7.08 10.84
N LEU A 208 -33.19 -5.95 11.50
CA LEU A 208 -32.18 -5.19 12.27
C LEU A 208 -31.69 -5.96 13.51
N ILE A 209 -32.57 -6.66 14.22
CA ILE A 209 -32.19 -7.53 15.35
C ILE A 209 -31.35 -8.71 14.85
N GLY A 210 -31.72 -9.32 13.72
CA GLY A 210 -30.95 -10.38 13.08
C GLY A 210 -29.53 -9.92 12.67
N LEU A 211 -29.42 -8.70 12.11
CA LEU A 211 -28.13 -8.07 11.83
C LEU A 211 -27.29 -7.85 13.10
N ALA A 212 -27.91 -7.37 14.19
CA ALA A 212 -27.20 -7.16 15.45
C ALA A 212 -26.70 -8.47 16.07
N VAL A 213 -27.52 -9.53 16.05
CA VAL A 213 -27.14 -10.85 16.57
C VAL A 213 -26.05 -11.48 15.70
N THR A 214 -26.18 -11.44 14.38
CA THR A 214 -25.14 -11.95 13.47
C THR A 214 -23.84 -11.16 13.61
N PHE A 215 -23.89 -9.84 13.81
CA PHE A 215 -22.73 -9.01 14.11
C PHE A 215 -22.05 -9.41 15.42
N ILE A 216 -22.81 -9.61 16.51
CA ILE A 216 -22.25 -10.07 17.80
C ILE A 216 -21.63 -11.46 17.68
N TRP A 217 -22.30 -12.38 16.97
CA TRP A 217 -21.79 -13.73 16.76
C TRP A 217 -20.51 -13.73 15.93
N LEU A 218 -20.46 -12.88 14.90
CA LEU A 218 -19.26 -12.67 14.10
C LEU A 218 -18.14 -12.09 14.94
N GLN A 219 -18.39 -11.06 15.75
CA GLN A 219 -17.39 -10.47 16.66
C GLN A 219 -16.84 -11.49 17.67
N LYS A 220 -17.71 -12.35 18.23
CA LYS A 220 -17.30 -13.38 19.19
C LYS A 220 -16.44 -14.48 18.54
N ARG A 221 -16.72 -14.82 17.28
CA ARG A 221 -15.94 -15.81 16.53
C ARG A 221 -14.60 -15.26 16.04
N ILE A 222 -14.63 -14.04 15.49
CA ILE A 222 -13.48 -13.20 15.20
C ILE A 222 -12.55 -13.25 16.41
N SER A 223 -12.99 -12.86 17.61
CA SER A 223 -12.16 -12.89 18.83
C SER A 223 -11.44 -14.23 19.10
N LYS A 224 -12.02 -15.38 18.73
CA LYS A 224 -11.38 -16.69 18.87
C LYS A 224 -10.33 -16.94 17.78
N ASP A 225 -10.61 -16.56 16.53
CA ASP A 225 -9.70 -16.70 15.39
C ASP A 225 -8.50 -15.74 15.50
N TYR A 226 -8.67 -14.54 16.07
CA TYR A 226 -7.56 -13.61 16.31
C TYR A 226 -6.72 -13.93 17.55
N SER A 227 -7.10 -14.88 18.41
CA SER A 227 -6.24 -15.27 19.54
C SER A 227 -4.89 -15.82 19.06
N ALA A 228 -4.89 -16.61 17.99
CA ALA A 228 -3.66 -17.11 17.37
C ALA A 228 -2.86 -15.96 16.73
N LEU A 229 -3.55 -15.00 16.12
CA LEU A 229 -2.93 -13.80 15.54
C LEU A 229 -2.30 -12.91 16.61
N PHE A 230 -2.99 -12.61 17.71
CA PHE A 230 -2.45 -11.83 18.81
C PHE A 230 -1.28 -12.55 19.49
N SER A 231 -1.36 -13.86 19.65
CA SER A 231 -0.22 -14.65 20.13
C SER A 231 0.98 -14.56 19.19
N SER A 232 0.77 -14.60 17.87
CA SER A 232 1.85 -14.46 16.88
C SER A 232 2.45 -13.05 16.83
N LEU A 233 1.70 -12.04 17.26
CA LEU A 233 2.13 -10.65 17.37
C LEU A 233 2.70 -10.31 18.75
N SER A 234 2.81 -11.29 19.66
CA SER A 234 3.20 -11.09 21.05
C SER A 234 2.31 -10.10 21.83
N ILE A 235 1.03 -10.04 21.49
CA ILE A 235 0.04 -9.17 22.14
C ILE A 235 -0.66 -9.97 23.25
N GLN A 236 -0.58 -9.49 24.49
CA GLN A 236 -1.29 -10.10 25.61
C GLN A 236 -2.81 -9.97 25.43
N THR A 237 -3.47 -11.11 25.20
CA THR A 237 -4.91 -11.23 24.96
C THR A 237 -5.76 -10.93 26.20
N ASN A 238 -5.17 -10.84 27.39
CA ASN A 238 -5.86 -10.59 28.66
C ASN A 238 -6.60 -9.23 28.67
N SER A 239 -6.19 -8.28 27.82
CA SER A 239 -6.84 -6.97 27.66
C SER A 239 -8.00 -6.95 26.65
N ILE A 240 -8.15 -8.01 25.85
CA ILE A 240 -9.11 -8.16 24.74
C ILE A 240 -10.14 -9.25 25.07
N SER A 241 -10.66 -9.27 26.31
CA SER A 241 -11.80 -10.13 26.67
C SER A 241 -13.13 -9.35 26.59
N GLY A 242 -14.15 -9.98 26.00
CA GLY A 242 -15.43 -9.33 25.69
C GLY A 242 -15.42 -8.66 24.31
N THR A 243 -16.62 -8.46 23.74
CA THR A 243 -16.89 -7.80 22.44
C THR A 243 -15.73 -6.95 21.92
N MET A 244 -15.12 -7.39 20.81
CA MET A 244 -13.91 -6.81 20.23
C MET A 244 -14.07 -5.29 20.11
N THR A 245 -13.50 -4.55 21.06
CA THR A 245 -13.47 -3.10 21.00
C THR A 245 -12.27 -2.76 20.14
N PHE A 246 -12.47 -2.58 18.84
CA PHE A 246 -11.42 -2.30 17.84
C PHE A 246 -10.40 -1.27 18.34
N LYS A 247 -10.87 -0.24 19.07
CA LYS A 247 -10.01 0.75 19.72
C LYS A 247 -8.98 0.15 20.69
N LYS A 248 -9.39 -0.78 21.57
CA LYS A 248 -8.48 -1.47 22.50
C LYS A 248 -7.51 -2.39 21.77
N THR A 249 -7.97 -3.03 20.69
CA THR A 249 -7.13 -3.88 19.84
C THR A 249 -6.05 -3.07 19.15
N ILE A 250 -6.41 -1.94 18.53
CA ILE A 250 -5.47 -1.02 17.89
C ILE A 250 -4.46 -0.50 18.92
N GLN A 251 -4.91 -0.07 20.10
CA GLN A 251 -4.02 0.41 21.17
C GLN A 251 -3.05 -0.67 21.66
N ALA A 252 -3.49 -1.92 21.79
CA ALA A 252 -2.62 -3.02 22.17
C ALA A 252 -1.57 -3.34 21.09
N ILE A 253 -1.95 -3.27 19.81
CA ILE A 253 -1.02 -3.41 18.68
C ILE A 253 -0.01 -2.26 18.68
N GLU A 254 -0.46 -1.01 18.83
CA GLU A 254 0.40 0.17 18.90
C GLU A 254 1.40 0.08 20.06
N GLY A 255 0.96 -0.34 21.24
CA GLY A 255 1.85 -0.58 22.38
C GLY A 255 2.92 -1.64 22.06
N SER A 256 2.55 -2.73 21.39
CA SER A 256 3.48 -3.78 20.98
C SER A 256 4.44 -3.35 19.86
N ILE A 257 4.02 -2.44 18.97
CA ILE A 257 4.90 -1.81 17.97
C ILE A 257 5.96 -0.98 18.70
N LEU A 258 5.55 -0.09 19.60
CA LEU A 258 6.45 0.78 20.36
C LEU A 258 7.45 -0.02 21.21
N GLU A 259 7.01 -1.14 21.78
CA GLU A 259 7.89 -2.06 22.52
C GLU A 259 8.96 -2.66 21.60
N SER A 260 8.58 -3.21 20.45
CA SER A 260 9.56 -3.76 19.49
C SER A 260 10.47 -2.70 18.86
N GLU A 261 9.99 -1.48 18.65
CA GLU A 261 10.85 -0.37 18.21
C GLU A 261 11.87 0.03 19.29
N SER A 262 11.46 0.00 20.56
CA SER A 262 12.34 0.23 21.70
C SER A 262 13.39 -0.87 21.85
N GLU A 263 13.00 -2.13 21.68
CA GLU A 263 13.92 -3.28 21.65
C GLU A 263 14.90 -3.19 20.49
N LEU A 264 14.43 -2.86 19.29
CA LEU A 264 15.26 -2.64 18.12
C LEU A 264 16.25 -1.49 18.37
N ARG A 265 15.82 -0.38 18.99
CA ARG A 265 16.73 0.72 19.36
C ARG A 265 17.80 0.26 20.35
N LYS A 266 17.44 -0.51 21.39
CA LYS A 266 18.40 -1.07 22.36
C LYS A 266 19.37 -2.04 21.69
N PHE A 267 18.89 -2.89 20.78
CA PHE A 267 19.70 -3.81 20.00
C PHE A 267 20.75 -3.05 19.18
N ARG A 268 20.34 -2.00 18.45
CA ARG A 268 21.24 -1.14 17.67
C ARG A 268 22.32 -0.49 18.54
N GLN A 269 21.90 0.18 19.61
CA GLN A 269 22.81 0.90 20.52
C GLN A 269 23.82 -0.01 21.23
N SER A 270 23.45 -1.26 21.50
CA SER A 270 24.31 -2.21 22.22
C SER A 270 25.30 -2.96 21.33
N ASN A 271 25.09 -2.99 20.01
CA ASN A 271 25.92 -3.74 19.07
C ASN A 271 26.75 -2.81 18.18
N PHE A 272 26.11 -2.01 17.32
CA PHE A 272 26.79 -1.16 16.33
C PHE A 272 26.14 0.24 16.24
N PRO A 273 26.25 1.10 17.26
CA PRO A 273 25.64 2.43 17.24
C PRO A 273 26.11 3.31 16.06
N GLU A 274 27.33 3.09 15.55
CA GLU A 274 27.93 3.86 14.48
C GLU A 274 27.34 3.61 13.08
N ILE A 275 26.56 2.54 12.91
CA ILE A 275 25.90 2.18 11.64
C ILE A 275 24.39 2.46 11.64
N GLU A 276 23.83 2.99 12.73
CA GLU A 276 22.38 3.27 12.88
C GLU A 276 21.81 4.14 11.74
N LYS A 277 22.62 5.03 11.16
CA LYS A 277 22.19 5.90 10.05
C LYS A 277 22.01 5.19 8.71
N TYR A 278 22.57 3.99 8.54
CA TYR A 278 22.45 3.18 7.31
C TYR A 278 21.23 2.28 7.36
N GLU A 279 20.73 2.05 8.56
CA GLU A 279 19.51 1.30 8.83
C GLU A 279 18.30 2.08 8.36
N LEU A 280 17.27 1.35 7.92
CA LEU A 280 16.08 1.92 7.31
C LEU A 280 15.43 2.96 8.24
N PRO A 281 15.30 4.23 7.80
CA PRO A 281 14.32 5.11 8.42
C PRO A 281 12.92 4.57 8.10
N ARG A 282 12.06 4.53 9.12
CA ARG A 282 10.61 4.49 8.93
C ARG A 282 10.10 5.89 8.66
#